data_AF-A0A0K8P704-F1
#
_entry.id   AF-A0A0K8P704-F1
#
_cell.length_a   1.000
_cell.length_b   1.000
_cell.length_c   1.000
_cell.angle_alpha   90.00
_cell.angle_beta   90.00
_cell.angle_gamma   90.00
#
_symmetry.space_group_name_H-M   'P 1'
#
loop_
_entity.id
_entity.type
_entity.pdbx_description
1 polymer ?
#
loop_
_entity_poly.entity_id
_entity_poly.type
_entity_poly.pdbx_seq_one_letter_code
_entity_poly.pdbx_strand_id
1 'polypeptide(L)'
;MQLFAATGIDGRPIANASSDSHSASWGQGYAMSVVLTTRRVPARAMRIKLLGTHQTAAPIHEIASRAAGTFFSVEGVVDFQPEGGRHYIVKGELKKAGSSVWIEDRETGRVVTEKVVGK
;
A
#
# COMPACT_ATOMS: atom_id res chain seq x y z
N MET A 1 5.47 -9.13 -7.04
CA MET A 1 5.06 -9.10 -5.62
C MET A 1 3.94 -8.09 -5.46
N GLN A 2 3.05 -8.25 -4.46
CA GLN A 2 2.00 -7.26 -4.18
C GLN A 2 2.51 -6.29 -3.11
N LEU A 3 2.25 -4.99 -3.31
CA LEU A 3 2.58 -3.91 -2.38
C LEU A 3 1.28 -3.28 -1.89
N PHE A 4 1.15 -3.15 -0.57
CA PHE A 4 0.07 -2.42 0.09
C PHE A 4 0.66 -1.36 1.00
N ALA A 5 0.30 -0.09 0.81
CA ALA A 5 0.91 1.02 1.51
C ALA A 5 -0.05 2.19 1.71
N ALA A 6 0.21 2.98 2.77
CA ALA A 6 -0.34 4.32 2.89
C ALA A 6 0.56 5.29 2.12
N THR A 7 -0.01 6.12 1.27
CA THR A 7 0.71 7.04 0.38
C THR A 7 0.43 8.51 0.68
N GLY A 8 -0.55 8.81 1.52
CA GLY A 8 -0.84 10.15 2.00
C GLY A 8 -1.63 10.20 3.30
N ILE A 9 -1.52 11.32 4.03
CA ILE A 9 -2.33 11.65 5.21
C ILE A 9 -2.91 13.05 5.03
N ASP A 10 -4.21 13.22 5.27
CA ASP A 10 -4.91 14.50 5.25
C ASP A 10 -4.64 15.29 3.95
N GLY A 11 -4.59 14.58 2.82
CA GLY A 11 -4.32 15.14 1.49
C GLY A 11 -2.85 15.47 1.21
N ARG A 12 -1.95 15.28 2.18
CA ARG A 12 -0.51 15.48 2.01
C ARG A 12 0.16 14.14 1.66
N PRO A 13 0.97 14.08 0.59
CA PRO A 13 1.74 12.88 0.29
C PRO A 13 2.70 12.61 1.44
N ILE A 14 2.88 11.33 1.76
CA ILE A 14 3.89 10.87 2.72
C ILE A 14 4.92 10.05 1.97
N ALA A 15 6.18 10.13 2.41
CA ALA A 15 7.18 9.14 2.04
C ALA A 15 6.62 7.76 2.38
N ASN A 16 6.61 6.88 1.40
CA ASN A 16 5.98 5.57 1.50
C ASN A 16 6.86 4.53 0.81
N ALA A 17 6.58 3.26 1.09
CA ALA A 17 7.35 2.15 0.57
C ALA A 17 7.49 2.17 -0.96
N SER A 18 6.58 2.79 -1.73
CA SER A 18 6.72 2.90 -3.19
C SER A 18 7.72 3.98 -3.60
N SER A 19 7.74 5.16 -2.96
CA SER A 19 8.77 6.18 -3.21
C SER A 19 10.17 5.71 -2.77
N ASP A 20 10.23 5.03 -1.63
CA ASP A 20 11.49 4.59 -1.04
C ASP A 20 12.03 3.35 -1.76
N SER A 21 11.17 2.42 -2.20
CA SER A 21 11.59 1.28 -3.03
C SER A 21 11.96 1.69 -4.45
N HIS A 22 11.29 2.68 -5.05
CA HIS A 22 11.67 3.21 -6.37
C HIS A 22 13.02 3.95 -6.31
N SER A 23 13.29 4.66 -5.21
CA SER A 23 14.59 5.30 -4.96
C SER A 23 15.69 4.31 -4.55
N ALA A 24 15.37 3.21 -3.85
CA ALA A 24 16.33 2.20 -3.41
C ALA A 24 16.65 1.13 -4.48
N SER A 25 15.80 0.96 -5.49
CA SER A 25 15.98 -0.08 -6.54
C SER A 25 16.58 0.46 -7.85
N TRP A 26 16.84 1.76 -7.97
CA TRP A 26 17.54 2.32 -9.14
C TRP A 26 19.03 1.90 -9.10
N GLY A 27 19.40 0.96 -9.98
CA GLY A 27 20.79 0.54 -10.20
C GLY A 27 21.29 -0.67 -9.41
N GLN A 28 20.41 -1.49 -8.79
CA GLN A 28 20.83 -2.62 -7.94
C GLN A 28 20.38 -4.03 -8.40
N GLY A 29 19.79 -4.19 -9.59
CA GLY A 29 19.44 -5.52 -10.10
C GLY A 29 18.35 -6.25 -9.29
N TYR A 30 18.44 -7.59 -9.18
CA TYR A 30 17.38 -8.52 -8.72
C TYR A 30 16.99 -8.47 -7.22
N ALA A 31 17.56 -7.59 -6.40
CA ALA A 31 17.33 -7.55 -4.95
C ALA A 31 16.43 -6.36 -4.56
N MET A 32 15.12 -6.58 -4.47
CA MET A 32 14.18 -5.58 -3.95
C MET A 32 14.06 -5.71 -2.42
N SER A 33 14.42 -4.64 -1.69
CA SER A 33 14.10 -4.50 -0.26
C SER A 33 12.76 -3.79 -0.11
N VAL A 34 11.72 -4.50 0.36
CA VAL A 34 10.47 -3.85 0.80
C VAL A 34 10.78 -3.08 2.06
N VAL A 35 10.91 -1.75 1.96
CA VAL A 35 11.01 -0.90 3.15
C VAL A 35 9.61 -0.82 3.76
N LEU A 36 9.38 -1.61 4.80
CA LEU A 36 8.22 -1.46 5.69
C LEU A 36 8.38 -0.15 6.48
N THR A 37 8.08 0.98 5.84
CA THR A 37 8.14 2.30 6.49
C THR A 37 7.13 2.33 7.63
N THR A 38 7.62 2.13 8.85
CA THR A 38 6.83 2.30 10.07
C THR A 38 6.88 3.76 10.46
N ARG A 39 5.71 4.38 10.67
CA ARG A 39 5.63 5.79 11.07
C ARG A 39 4.72 5.96 12.28
N ARG A 40 5.18 6.76 13.24
CA ARG A 40 4.31 7.25 14.31
C ARG A 40 3.39 8.32 13.76
N VAL A 41 2.08 8.11 13.93
CA VAL A 41 1.04 9.08 13.59
C VAL A 41 0.34 9.52 14.87
N PRO A 42 -0.17 10.76 14.96
CA PRO A 42 -0.94 11.18 16.13
C PRO A 42 -2.22 10.34 16.26
N ALA A 43 -2.61 10.01 17.50
CA ALA A 43 -3.86 9.30 17.80
C ALA A 43 -5.08 10.23 17.66
N ARG A 44 -5.33 10.70 16.43
CA ARG A 44 -6.47 11.56 16.07
C ARG A 44 -7.08 11.10 14.76
N ALA A 45 -8.34 11.44 14.53
CA ALA A 45 -9.00 11.23 13.25
C ALA A 45 -8.20 11.88 12.10
N MET A 46 -8.07 11.13 11.01
CA MET A 46 -7.33 11.54 9.81
C MET A 46 -7.83 10.77 8.58
N ARG A 47 -7.55 11.32 7.40
CA ARG A 47 -7.82 10.66 6.12
C ARG A 47 -6.54 10.04 5.56
N ILE A 48 -6.55 8.75 5.28
CA ILE A 48 -5.39 8.03 4.75
C ILE A 48 -5.63 7.69 3.29
N LYS A 49 -4.67 8.06 2.44
CA LYS A 49 -4.62 7.58 1.06
C LYS A 49 -3.92 6.22 1.02
N LEU A 50 -4.58 5.20 0.49
CA LEU A 50 -4.10 3.83 0.40
C LEU A 50 -3.83 3.45 -1.06
N LEU A 51 -2.83 2.61 -1.26
CA LEU A 51 -2.46 2.01 -2.54
C LEU A 51 -2.23 0.51 -2.36
N GLY A 52 -2.89 -0.29 -3.18
CA GLY A 52 -2.55 -1.68 -3.44
C GLY A 52 -2.13 -1.85 -4.89
N THR A 53 -0.93 -2.33 -5.17
CA THR A 53 -0.46 -2.51 -6.54
C THR A 53 0.55 -3.64 -6.68
N HIS A 54 0.89 -4.02 -7.91
CA HIS A 54 1.98 -4.95 -8.16
C HIS A 54 3.30 -4.18 -8.29
N GLN A 55 4.32 -4.66 -7.61
CA GLN A 55 5.69 -4.16 -7.76
C GLN A 55 6.59 -5.28 -8.26
N THR A 56 7.43 -4.96 -9.24
CA THR A 56 8.40 -5.85 -9.84
C THR A 56 9.76 -5.16 -9.94
N ALA A 57 10.84 -5.91 -9.74
CA ALA A 57 12.21 -5.42 -9.80
C ALA A 57 12.68 -5.16 -11.25
N ALA A 58 11.98 -5.69 -12.25
CA ALA A 58 12.37 -5.59 -13.66
C ALA A 58 11.24 -4.95 -14.51
N PRO A 59 11.48 -3.81 -15.19
CA PRO A 59 10.48 -3.11 -16.00
C PRO A 59 9.81 -3.99 -17.07
N ILE A 60 10.55 -4.95 -17.65
CA ILE A 60 10.02 -5.86 -18.68
C ILE A 60 8.89 -6.74 -18.13
N HIS A 61 8.97 -7.16 -16.86
CA HIS A 61 7.93 -7.99 -16.25
C HIS A 61 6.67 -7.19 -15.95
N GLU A 62 6.78 -5.88 -15.69
CA GLU A 62 5.63 -4.99 -15.53
C GLU A 62 4.91 -4.83 -16.86
N ILE A 63 5.67 -4.52 -17.92
CA ILE A 63 5.13 -4.37 -19.29
C ILE A 63 4.47 -5.67 -19.74
N ALA A 64 5.10 -6.83 -19.52
CA ALA A 64 4.52 -8.13 -19.84
C ALA A 64 3.23 -8.41 -19.05
N SER A 65 3.21 -8.11 -17.74
CA SER A 65 2.01 -8.30 -16.90
C SER A 65 0.87 -7.35 -17.30
N ARG A 66 1.19 -6.12 -17.69
CA ARG A 66 0.22 -5.16 -18.23
C ARG A 66 -0.33 -5.64 -19.57
N ALA A 67 0.54 -6.09 -20.47
CA ALA A 67 0.14 -6.64 -21.77
C ALA A 67 -0.71 -7.91 -21.64
N ALA A 68 -0.46 -8.74 -20.62
CA ALA A 68 -1.24 -9.94 -20.32
C ALA A 68 -2.54 -9.66 -19.53
N GLY A 69 -2.81 -8.41 -19.14
CA GLY A 69 -3.99 -8.04 -18.36
C GLY A 69 -3.99 -8.60 -16.93
N THR A 70 -2.82 -8.88 -16.36
CA THR A 70 -2.63 -9.42 -15.00
C THR A 70 -2.07 -8.41 -14.02
N PHE A 71 -1.93 -7.15 -14.42
CA PHE A 71 -1.52 -6.05 -13.54
C PHE A 71 -2.74 -5.38 -12.94
N PHE A 72 -2.93 -5.52 -11.63
CA PHE A 72 -4.03 -4.89 -10.89
C PHE A 72 -3.50 -3.83 -9.93
N SER A 73 -4.27 -2.75 -9.77
CA SER A 73 -3.98 -1.66 -8.85
C SER A 73 -5.29 -1.08 -8.30
N VAL A 74 -5.32 -0.75 -7.02
CA VAL A 74 -6.45 -0.10 -6.34
C VAL A 74 -5.91 1.03 -5.46
N GLU A 75 -6.59 2.17 -5.49
CA GLU A 75 -6.22 3.35 -4.72
C GLU A 75 -7.48 4.04 -4.21
N GLY A 76 -7.42 4.60 -3.00
CA GLY A 76 -8.52 5.37 -2.43
C GLY A 76 -8.18 6.02 -1.11
N VAL A 77 -9.10 6.84 -0.62
CA VAL A 77 -8.97 7.54 0.66
C VAL A 77 -9.95 6.93 1.64
N VAL A 78 -9.49 6.64 2.85
CA VAL A 78 -10.32 6.12 3.96
C VAL A 78 -10.22 7.03 5.17
N ASP A 79 -11.31 7.12 5.92
CA ASP A 79 -11.28 7.69 7.26
C ASP A 79 -10.64 6.70 8.23
N PHE A 80 -9.78 7.20 9.11
CA PHE A 80 -9.01 6.40 10.04
C PHE A 80 -8.89 7.09 11.39
N GLN A 81 -9.15 6.35 12.46
CA GLN A 81 -9.06 6.82 13.84
C GLN A 81 -8.18 5.88 14.67
N PRO A 82 -6.85 6.09 14.64
CA PRO A 82 -5.91 5.28 15.41
C PRO A 82 -6.03 5.55 16.91
N GLU A 83 -5.88 4.49 17.70
CA GLU A 83 -5.70 4.55 19.14
C GLU A 83 -4.20 4.68 19.49
N GLY A 84 -3.92 5.38 20.58
CA GLY A 84 -2.54 5.54 21.07
C GLY A 84 -1.93 4.20 21.48
N GLY A 85 -0.66 3.99 21.15
CA GLY A 85 0.08 2.78 21.53
C GLY A 85 -0.21 1.53 20.69
N ARG A 86 -1.05 1.63 19.65
CA ARG A 86 -1.35 0.53 18.73
C ARG A 86 -0.53 0.56 17.44
N HIS A 87 -0.39 -0.60 16.84
CA HIS A 87 0.19 -0.76 15.52
C HIS A 87 -0.85 -1.11 14.46
N TYR A 88 -0.72 -0.50 13.29
CA TYR A 88 -1.63 -0.71 12.17
C TYR A 88 -0.86 -1.11 10.92
N ILE A 89 -1.48 -1.95 10.10
CA ILE A 89 -0.91 -2.44 8.85
C ILE A 89 -1.89 -2.22 7.70
N VAL A 90 -1.37 -1.77 6.56
CA VAL A 90 -2.15 -1.72 5.33
C VAL A 90 -2.11 -3.09 4.68
N LYS A 91 -3.28 -3.65 4.40
CA LYS A 91 -3.45 -4.92 3.70
C LYS A 91 -4.36 -4.75 2.50
N GLY A 92 -4.33 -5.73 1.63
CA GLY A 92 -5.23 -5.75 0.50
C GLY A 92 -5.20 -7.09 -0.21
N GLU A 93 -5.95 -7.14 -1.29
CA GLU A 93 -6.01 -8.26 -2.20
C GLU A 93 -6.12 -7.73 -3.63
N LEU A 94 -5.27 -8.22 -4.53
CA LEU A 94 -5.29 -7.85 -5.94
C LEU A 94 -5.68 -9.07 -6.78
N LYS A 95 -6.85 -9.02 -7.41
CA LYS A 95 -7.38 -10.11 -8.25
C LYS A 95 -8.12 -9.55 -9.47
N LYS A 96 -8.24 -10.38 -10.51
CA LYS A 96 -8.99 -10.08 -11.74
C LYS A 96 -10.48 -9.83 -11.51
N ALA A 97 -11.07 -10.49 -10.50
CA ALA A 97 -12.49 -10.32 -10.17
C ALA A 97 -12.77 -9.05 -9.35
N GLY A 98 -11.73 -8.39 -8.85
CA GLY A 98 -11.82 -7.20 -8.02
C GLY A 98 -10.62 -7.09 -7.08
N SER A 99 -10.16 -5.87 -6.87
CA SER A 99 -9.04 -5.53 -6.00
C SER A 99 -9.51 -4.70 -4.82
N SER A 100 -8.89 -4.87 -3.65
CA SER A 100 -9.24 -4.12 -2.45
C SER A 100 -8.04 -3.81 -1.56
N VAL A 101 -8.13 -2.72 -0.80
CA VAL A 101 -7.10 -2.29 0.16
C VAL A 101 -7.75 -1.64 1.39
N TRP A 102 -7.21 -1.90 2.58
CA TRP A 102 -7.74 -1.45 3.87
C TRP A 102 -6.66 -1.41 4.96
N ILE A 103 -7.01 -0.88 6.13
CA ILE A 103 -6.15 -0.88 7.32
C ILE A 103 -6.67 -1.90 8.34
N GLU A 104 -5.75 -2.68 8.91
CA GLU A 104 -6.01 -3.56 10.05
C GLU A 104 -5.21 -3.12 11.27
N ASP A 105 -5.81 -3.31 12.43
CA ASP A 105 -5.09 -3.36 13.69
C ASP A 105 -4.20 -4.62 13.71
N ARG A 106 -2.90 -4.43 13.93
CA ARG A 106 -1.90 -5.50 13.81
C ARG A 106 -2.05 -6.54 14.91
N GLU A 107 -2.44 -6.12 16.11
CA GLU A 107 -2.51 -7.01 17.28
C GLU A 107 -3.76 -7.88 17.22
N THR A 108 -4.89 -7.32 16.78
CA THR A 108 -6.20 -7.99 16.79
C THR A 108 -6.59 -8.56 15.43
N GLY A 109 -5.96 -8.12 14.34
CA GLY A 109 -6.34 -8.46 12.97
C GLY A 109 -7.67 -7.84 12.53
N ARG A 110 -8.25 -6.94 13.33
CA ARG A 110 -9.53 -6.30 13.02
C ARG A 110 -9.34 -5.25 11.94
N VAL A 111 -10.23 -5.27 10.94
CA VAL A 111 -10.33 -4.19 9.95
C VAL A 111 -10.88 -2.94 10.63
N VAL A 112 -10.15 -1.83 10.52
CA VAL A 112 -10.44 -0.57 11.22
C VAL A 112 -10.81 0.59 10.29
N THR A 113 -10.91 0.31 8.98
CA THR A 113 -11.38 1.27 7.97
C THR A 113 -12.37 0.59 7.04
N GLU A 114 -13.11 1.37 6.26
CA GLU A 114 -13.76 0.81 5.07
C GLU A 114 -12.72 0.23 4.10
N LYS A 115 -13.14 -0.75 3.30
CA LYS A 115 -12.32 -1.31 2.24
C LYS A 115 -12.49 -0.46 0.99
N VAL A 116 -11.39 0.07 0.47
CA VAL A 116 -11.37 0.62 -0.88
C VAL A 116 -11.44 -0.54 -1.86
N VAL A 117 -12.33 -0.46 -2.84
CA VAL A 117 -12.51 -1.48 -3.87
C VAL A 117 -12.31 -0.87 -5.26
N GLY A 118 -11.61 -1.60 -6.14
CA GLY A 118 -11.39 -1.25 -7.54
C GLY A 118 -11.64 -2.47 -8.44
N LYS A 119 -12.02 -2.21 -9.68
CA LYS A 119 -12.18 -3.27 -10.71
C LYS A 119 -10.86 -3.57 -11.38
#